data_AF-Q3M821-F1
#
_entry.id   AF-Q3M821-F1
#
_cell.length_a   1.000
_cell.length_b   1.000
_cell.length_c   1.000
_cell.angle_alpha   90.00
_cell.angle_beta   90.00
_cell.angle_gamma   90.00
#
_symmetry.space_group_name_H-M   'P 1'
#
loop_
_entity.id
_entity.type
_entity.pdbx_description
1 polymer ?
#
loop_
_entity_poly.entity_id
_entity_poly.type
_entity_poly.pdbx_seq_one_letter_code
_entity_poly.pdbx_strand_id
1 'polypeptide(L)'
;MGNRQINASYVNHKYGDPDFLIREYFLSSSERRNKLRGFIFTRLSSAKAIIEVLKWGISGKARDAYDGAVDLLAEINEINILKEASQYLEALSQLMINSVENRNILMLDPLWEILIKGTACAYRIPAEERFELLLTFNLIALINQRRILKATFIDALLLLADEIDTQRIKNAIARFASGYETDQYIRNYAEEAIQELS
;
A
#
# COMPACT_ATOMS: atom_id res chain seq x y z
N MET A 1 42.03 -11.90 -38.14
CA MET A 1 41.25 -10.66 -37.95
C MET A 1 39.90 -10.87 -38.63
N GLY A 2 38.82 -10.97 -37.84
CA GLY A 2 37.47 -11.15 -38.37
C GLY A 2 36.50 -10.39 -37.47
N ASN A 3 36.14 -9.18 -37.91
CA ASN A 3 35.10 -8.37 -37.28
C ASN A 3 33.77 -9.10 -37.41
N ARG A 4 33.32 -9.77 -36.33
CA ARG A 4 31.91 -10.11 -36.18
C ARG A 4 31.20 -8.87 -35.66
N GLN A 5 30.58 -8.14 -36.57
CA GLN A 5 29.49 -7.23 -36.25
C GLN A 5 28.45 -8.02 -35.46
N ILE A 6 28.30 -7.69 -34.18
CA ILE A 6 27.20 -8.18 -33.37
C ILE A 6 25.98 -7.42 -33.87
N ASN A 7 25.13 -8.14 -34.61
CA ASN A 7 23.83 -7.65 -35.05
C ASN A 7 23.05 -7.11 -33.85
N ALA A 8 22.81 -5.80 -33.84
CA ALA A 8 22.02 -5.07 -32.85
C ALA A 8 20.51 -5.34 -32.95
N SER A 9 20.11 -6.53 -33.42
CA SER A 9 18.72 -6.94 -33.63
C SER A 9 18.24 -8.04 -32.67
N TYR A 10 19.03 -8.40 -31.67
CA TYR A 10 18.65 -9.37 -30.61
C TYR A 10 18.40 -8.76 -29.23
N VAL A 11 18.25 -7.44 -29.13
CA VAL A 11 17.98 -6.74 -27.84
C VAL A 11 16.52 -6.35 -27.65
N ASN A 12 15.66 -6.57 -28.65
CA ASN A 12 14.23 -6.29 -28.53
C ASN A 12 13.42 -7.58 -28.37
N HIS A 13 12.67 -7.64 -27.27
CA HIS A 13 11.72 -8.69 -26.83
C HIS A 13 12.26 -9.73 -25.84
N LYS A 14 12.32 -9.37 -24.53
CA LYS A 14 11.89 -10.24 -23.40
C LYS A 14 12.02 -9.65 -21.97
N TYR A 15 11.69 -8.36 -21.76
CA TYR A 15 11.53 -7.80 -20.40
C TYR A 15 10.26 -6.93 -20.30
N GLY A 16 9.16 -7.41 -20.88
CA GLY A 16 7.93 -6.65 -21.08
C GLY A 16 6.74 -7.08 -20.22
N ASP A 17 6.96 -7.83 -19.14
CA ASP A 17 5.90 -8.15 -18.18
C ASP A 17 6.24 -7.49 -16.83
N PRO A 18 5.47 -6.49 -16.37
CA PRO A 18 5.63 -5.90 -15.04
C PRO A 18 5.74 -6.96 -13.94
N ASP A 19 5.05 -8.09 -14.13
CA ASP A 19 5.00 -9.21 -13.19
C ASP A 19 6.39 -9.87 -12.99
N PHE A 20 7.26 -9.86 -14.02
CA PHE A 20 8.62 -10.42 -13.94
C PHE A 20 9.56 -9.53 -13.13
N LEU A 21 9.55 -8.22 -13.37
CA LEU A 21 10.43 -7.27 -12.68
C LEU A 21 10.02 -7.08 -11.21
N ILE A 22 8.71 -7.05 -10.92
CA ILE A 22 8.18 -7.06 -9.56
C ILE A 22 8.63 -8.33 -8.83
N ARG A 23 8.54 -9.50 -9.49
CA ARG A 23 9.05 -10.74 -8.91
C ARG A 23 10.54 -10.70 -8.63
N GLU A 24 11.36 -10.20 -9.56
CA GLU A 24 12.82 -10.08 -9.36
C GLU A 24 13.16 -9.15 -8.19
N TYR A 25 12.40 -8.07 -7.99
CA TYR A 25 12.53 -7.22 -6.82
C TYR A 25 12.35 -8.02 -5.53
N PHE A 26 11.22 -8.72 -5.37
CA PHE A 26 10.93 -9.44 -4.12
C PHE A 26 11.88 -10.60 -3.87
N LEU A 27 12.35 -11.28 -4.91
CA LEU A 27 13.33 -12.36 -4.79
C LEU A 27 14.77 -11.87 -4.57
N SER A 28 15.02 -10.56 -4.66
CA SER A 28 16.33 -9.96 -4.37
C SER A 28 16.54 -9.74 -2.86
N SER A 29 17.80 -9.65 -2.43
CA SER A 29 18.15 -9.26 -1.06
C SER A 29 17.69 -7.83 -0.74
N SER A 30 17.49 -7.51 0.54
CA SER A 30 17.04 -6.18 0.99
C SER A 30 17.94 -5.05 0.48
N GLU A 31 19.27 -5.22 0.53
CA GLU A 31 20.23 -4.27 -0.04
C GLU A 31 20.07 -4.05 -1.56
N ARG A 32 19.73 -5.12 -2.29
CA ARG A 32 19.55 -5.06 -3.74
C ARG A 32 18.19 -4.47 -4.09
N ARG A 33 17.15 -4.71 -3.29
CA ARG A 33 15.84 -4.06 -3.42
C ARG A 33 15.97 -2.54 -3.34
N ASN A 34 16.71 -2.00 -2.37
CA ASN A 34 16.93 -0.57 -2.25
C ASN A 34 17.55 0.05 -3.52
N LYS A 35 18.47 -0.67 -4.19
CA LYS A 35 19.07 -0.22 -5.45
C LYS A 35 18.12 -0.32 -6.65
N LEU A 36 17.25 -1.33 -6.66
CA LEU A 36 16.33 -1.60 -7.77
C LEU A 36 15.05 -0.78 -7.69
N ARG A 37 14.64 -0.39 -6.49
CA ARG A 37 13.39 0.29 -6.18
C ARG A 37 13.13 1.51 -7.08
N GLY A 38 14.13 2.39 -7.21
CA GLY A 38 14.09 3.57 -8.08
C GLY A 38 14.00 3.26 -9.58
N PHE A 39 14.36 2.07 -10.03
CA PHE A 39 14.17 1.65 -11.42
C PHE A 39 12.82 0.96 -11.62
N ILE A 40 12.42 0.11 -10.67
CA ILE A 40 11.22 -0.73 -10.77
C ILE A 40 9.94 0.08 -10.62
N PHE A 41 9.93 1.16 -9.84
CA PHE A 41 8.73 2.01 -9.72
C PHE A 41 8.28 2.58 -11.08
N THR A 42 9.20 2.83 -12.01
CA THR A 42 8.87 3.33 -13.37
C THR A 42 8.01 2.35 -14.18
N ARG A 43 7.87 1.11 -13.69
CA ARG A 43 7.05 0.05 -14.28
C ARG A 43 5.73 -0.17 -13.53
N LEU A 44 5.52 0.54 -12.42
CA LEU A 44 4.27 0.54 -11.65
C LEU A 44 3.29 1.56 -12.22
N SER A 45 2.92 1.39 -13.48
CA SER A 45 2.07 2.34 -14.23
C SER A 45 0.60 1.91 -14.31
N SER A 46 0.16 0.97 -13.46
CA SER A 46 -1.22 0.47 -13.48
C SER A 46 -1.63 -0.13 -12.15
N ALA A 47 -2.94 -0.11 -11.87
CA ALA A 47 -3.51 -0.76 -10.69
C ALA A 47 -3.15 -2.26 -10.63
N LYS A 48 -3.12 -2.97 -11.77
CA LYS A 48 -2.73 -4.38 -11.83
C LYS A 48 -1.32 -4.58 -11.25
N ALA A 49 -0.36 -3.73 -11.63
CA ALA A 49 1.00 -3.81 -11.11
C ALA A 49 1.05 -3.59 -9.59
N ILE A 50 0.24 -2.66 -9.07
CA ILE A 50 0.11 -2.46 -7.61
C ILE A 50 -0.43 -3.71 -6.94
N ILE A 51 -1.50 -4.31 -7.46
CA ILE A 51 -2.07 -5.54 -6.92
C ILE A 51 -1.03 -6.68 -6.88
N GLU A 52 -0.18 -6.80 -7.89
CA GLU A 52 0.92 -7.79 -7.87
C GLU A 52 1.96 -7.48 -6.80
N VAL A 53 2.32 -6.21 -6.59
CA VAL A 53 3.18 -5.79 -5.47
C VAL A 53 2.57 -6.19 -4.13
N LEU A 54 1.27 -5.95 -3.92
CA LEU A 54 0.57 -6.32 -2.68
C LEU A 54 0.59 -7.85 -2.47
N LYS A 55 0.28 -8.63 -3.51
CA LYS A 55 0.30 -10.10 -3.45
C LYS A 55 1.68 -10.64 -3.09
N TRP A 56 2.74 -10.07 -3.67
CA TRP A 56 4.10 -10.46 -3.32
C TRP A 56 4.44 -10.11 -1.88
N GLY A 57 4.01 -8.94 -1.40
CA GLY A 57 4.20 -8.49 -0.03
C GLY A 57 3.66 -9.45 1.03
N ILE A 58 2.60 -10.21 0.71
CA ILE A 58 1.97 -11.17 1.63
C ILE A 58 2.33 -12.64 1.33
N SER A 59 3.11 -12.89 0.27
CA SER A 59 3.28 -14.25 -0.28
C SER A 59 4.04 -15.23 0.61
N GLY A 60 4.76 -14.74 1.63
CA GLY A 60 5.67 -15.54 2.48
C GLY A 60 6.88 -16.13 1.72
N LYS A 61 6.98 -15.90 0.40
CA LYS A 61 8.04 -16.45 -0.47
C LYS A 61 9.32 -15.63 -0.46
N ALA A 62 9.25 -14.39 0.03
CA ALA A 62 10.36 -13.46 0.11
C ALA A 62 10.52 -12.96 1.53
N ARG A 63 11.77 -12.84 1.98
CA ARG A 63 12.10 -12.25 3.28
C ARG A 63 11.84 -10.74 3.23
N ASP A 64 11.23 -10.22 4.30
CA ASP A 64 10.82 -8.82 4.46
C ASP A 64 9.95 -8.34 3.27
N ALA A 65 9.07 -9.21 2.78
CA ALA A 65 8.21 -8.90 1.63
C ALA A 65 7.23 -7.78 1.94
N TYR A 66 6.68 -7.73 3.16
CA TYR A 66 5.80 -6.65 3.59
C TYR A 66 6.49 -5.29 3.47
N ASP A 67 7.65 -5.13 4.11
CA ASP A 67 8.43 -3.89 4.08
C ASP A 67 8.85 -3.55 2.65
N GLY A 68 9.31 -4.55 1.88
CA GLY A 68 9.67 -4.37 0.49
C GLY A 68 8.51 -3.85 -0.37
N ALA A 69 7.28 -4.27 -0.09
CA ALA A 69 6.09 -3.79 -0.79
C ALA A 69 5.77 -2.35 -0.42
N VAL A 70 5.75 -2.01 0.89
CA VAL A 70 5.56 -0.63 1.36
C VAL A 70 6.62 0.31 0.77
N ASP A 71 7.89 -0.09 0.80
CA ASP A 71 9.00 0.66 0.21
C ASP A 71 8.80 0.91 -1.29
N LEU A 72 8.37 -0.10 -2.03
CA LEU A 72 8.19 0.03 -3.46
C LEU A 72 6.97 0.92 -3.80
N LEU A 73 5.90 0.84 -3.02
CA LEU A 73 4.75 1.75 -3.16
C LEU A 73 5.11 3.20 -2.79
N ALA A 74 6.04 3.40 -1.85
CA ALA A 74 6.50 4.74 -1.45
C ALA A 74 7.13 5.53 -2.62
N GLU A 75 7.60 4.86 -3.67
CA GLU A 75 8.18 5.50 -4.86
C GLU A 75 7.16 5.95 -5.91
N ILE A 76 5.90 5.54 -5.76
CA ILE A 76 4.83 5.89 -6.71
C ILE A 76 4.64 7.41 -6.67
N ASN A 77 4.47 7.98 -7.86
CA ASN A 77 4.28 9.41 -8.08
C ASN A 77 2.92 9.76 -8.70
N GLU A 78 2.04 8.77 -8.86
CA GLU A 78 0.72 8.94 -9.48
C GLU A 78 -0.39 8.45 -8.53
N ILE A 79 -1.13 9.40 -7.94
CA ILE A 79 -2.23 9.10 -6.99
C ILE A 79 -3.34 8.24 -7.63
N ASN A 80 -3.61 8.43 -8.93
CA ASN A 80 -4.68 7.73 -9.63
C ASN A 80 -4.45 6.22 -9.65
N ILE A 81 -3.20 5.78 -9.74
CA ILE A 81 -2.86 4.36 -9.74
C ILE A 81 -3.20 3.72 -8.38
N LEU A 82 -2.91 4.41 -7.27
CA LEU A 82 -3.27 3.96 -5.93
C LEU A 82 -4.79 3.93 -5.73
N LYS A 83 -5.50 4.94 -6.25
CA LYS A 83 -6.96 5.01 -6.24
C LYS A 83 -7.62 3.88 -7.03
N GLU A 84 -7.12 3.58 -8.22
CA GLU A 84 -7.64 2.45 -9.00
C GLU A 84 -7.35 1.11 -8.31
N ALA A 85 -6.17 0.96 -7.67
CA ALA A 85 -5.84 -0.22 -6.89
C ALA A 85 -6.76 -0.41 -5.68
N SER A 86 -7.10 0.67 -4.97
CA SER A 86 -8.04 0.60 -3.85
C SER A 86 -9.45 0.22 -4.30
N GLN A 87 -9.92 0.76 -5.43
CA GLN A 87 -11.21 0.38 -6.02
C GLN A 87 -11.25 -1.10 -6.41
N TYR A 88 -10.15 -1.62 -6.96
CA TYR A 88 -10.03 -3.05 -7.27
C TYR A 88 -10.10 -3.92 -6.00
N LEU A 89 -9.35 -3.56 -4.95
CA LEU A 89 -9.40 -4.27 -3.67
C LEU A 89 -10.78 -4.17 -3.01
N GLU A 90 -11.46 -3.03 -3.12
CA GLU A 90 -12.80 -2.85 -2.59
C GLU A 90 -13.81 -3.77 -3.30
N ALA A 91 -13.78 -3.81 -4.64
CA ALA A 91 -14.61 -4.72 -5.41
C ALA A 91 -14.34 -6.19 -5.03
N LEU A 92 -13.07 -6.57 -4.86
CA LEU A 92 -12.70 -7.90 -4.39
C LEU A 92 -13.23 -8.17 -2.97
N SER A 93 -13.13 -7.19 -2.07
CA SER A 93 -13.63 -7.28 -0.69
C SER A 93 -15.14 -7.52 -0.67
N GLN A 94 -15.91 -6.81 -1.49
CA GLN A 94 -17.36 -6.98 -1.61
C GLN A 94 -17.73 -8.38 -2.13
N LEU A 95 -17.02 -8.89 -3.14
CA LEU A 95 -17.23 -10.25 -3.66
C LEU A 95 -17.00 -11.31 -2.58
N MET A 96 -15.98 -11.12 -1.75
CA MET A 96 -15.60 -12.08 -0.70
C MET A 96 -16.54 -12.04 0.50
N ILE A 97 -17.04 -10.85 0.87
CA ILE A 97 -18.09 -10.67 1.90
C ILE A 97 -19.39 -11.38 1.49
N ASN A 98 -19.73 -11.33 0.22
CA ASN A 98 -20.94 -11.98 -0.31
C ASN A 98 -20.76 -13.49 -0.55
N SER A 99 -19.53 -14.00 -0.45
CA SER A 99 -19.26 -15.44 -0.51
C SER A 99 -19.44 -16.06 0.89
N VAL A 100 -20.01 -17.27 0.94
CA VAL A 100 -20.28 -18.00 2.20
C VAL A 100 -19.00 -18.34 2.98
N GLU A 101 -17.83 -18.18 2.35
CA GLU A 101 -16.51 -18.48 2.90
C GLU A 101 -15.86 -17.27 3.59
N ASN A 102 -16.39 -16.96 4.78
CA ASN A 102 -15.92 -15.86 5.66
C ASN A 102 -14.41 -15.93 6.00
N ARG A 103 -13.76 -17.11 5.86
CA ARG A 103 -12.32 -17.31 6.10
C ARG A 103 -11.43 -16.59 5.09
N ASN A 104 -11.88 -16.42 3.85
CA ASN A 104 -11.03 -15.83 2.81
C ASN A 104 -10.95 -14.30 2.91
N ILE A 105 -11.85 -13.66 3.67
CA ILE A 105 -11.85 -12.20 3.88
C ILE A 105 -10.64 -11.76 4.71
N LEU A 106 -10.19 -12.59 5.66
CA LEU A 106 -8.98 -12.30 6.46
C LEU A 106 -7.70 -12.25 5.61
N MET A 107 -7.72 -12.83 4.40
CA MET A 107 -6.59 -12.76 3.47
C MET A 107 -6.45 -11.38 2.81
N LEU A 108 -7.47 -10.52 2.92
CA LEU A 108 -7.45 -9.17 2.35
C LEU A 108 -6.87 -8.14 3.32
N ASP A 109 -6.92 -8.39 4.63
CA ASP A 109 -6.41 -7.45 5.63
C ASP A 109 -4.93 -7.08 5.34
N PRO A 110 -4.00 -8.03 5.12
CA PRO A 110 -2.61 -7.69 4.85
C PRO A 110 -2.40 -6.91 3.54
N LEU A 111 -3.27 -7.10 2.54
CA LEU A 111 -3.20 -6.33 1.29
C LEU A 111 -3.60 -4.87 1.52
N TRP A 112 -4.67 -4.67 2.29
CA TRP A 112 -5.13 -3.34 2.70
C TRP A 112 -4.12 -2.63 3.59
N GLU A 113 -3.50 -3.34 4.55
CA GLU A 113 -2.46 -2.78 5.39
C GLU A 113 -1.29 -2.22 4.58
N ILE A 114 -0.77 -3.01 3.62
CA ILE A 114 0.33 -2.58 2.75
C ILE A 114 -0.11 -1.38 1.90
N LEU A 115 -1.33 -1.39 1.35
CA LEU A 115 -1.81 -0.26 0.54
C LEU A 115 -1.99 1.01 1.36
N ILE A 116 -2.54 0.93 2.56
CA ILE A 116 -2.73 2.07 3.49
C ILE A 116 -1.36 2.67 3.85
N LYS A 117 -0.43 1.85 4.34
CA LYS A 117 0.92 2.33 4.71
C LYS A 117 1.71 2.83 3.49
N GLY A 118 1.67 2.10 2.38
CA GLY A 118 2.32 2.49 1.13
C GLY A 118 1.81 3.83 0.61
N THR A 119 0.50 4.09 0.72
CA THR A 119 -0.10 5.39 0.36
C THR A 119 0.41 6.50 1.25
N ALA A 120 0.44 6.31 2.58
CA ALA A 120 0.99 7.29 3.50
C ALA A 120 2.48 7.58 3.21
N CYS A 121 3.26 6.56 2.86
CA CYS A 121 4.69 6.68 2.57
C CYS A 121 5.02 7.17 1.15
N ALA A 122 4.05 7.37 0.26
CA ALA A 122 4.27 7.75 -1.14
C ALA A 122 4.77 9.20 -1.31
N TYR A 123 6.00 9.44 -0.90
CA TYR A 123 6.61 10.77 -0.71
C TYR A 123 6.72 11.62 -1.97
N ARG A 124 6.52 11.03 -3.17
CA ARG A 124 6.47 11.77 -4.44
C ARG A 124 5.09 12.32 -4.78
N ILE A 125 4.07 11.91 -4.04
CA ILE A 125 2.72 12.43 -4.13
C ILE A 125 2.54 13.48 -3.03
N PRO A 126 1.93 14.65 -3.33
CA PRO A 126 1.65 15.65 -2.32
C PRO A 126 0.93 15.06 -1.09
N ALA A 127 1.33 15.46 0.11
CA ALA A 127 0.78 14.93 1.35
C ALA A 127 -0.75 15.08 1.41
N GLU A 128 -1.28 16.20 0.91
CA GLU A 128 -2.73 16.45 0.86
C GLU A 128 -3.47 15.42 0.00
N GLU A 129 -2.91 15.05 -1.15
CA GLU A 129 -3.51 14.03 -2.03
C GLU A 129 -3.48 12.65 -1.36
N ARG A 130 -2.38 12.31 -0.66
CA ARG A 130 -2.28 11.09 0.14
C ARG A 130 -3.30 11.07 1.27
N PHE A 131 -3.42 12.17 2.02
CA PHE A 131 -4.36 12.33 3.13
C PHE A 131 -5.80 12.16 2.66
N GLU A 132 -6.22 12.86 1.60
CA GLU A 132 -7.56 12.73 1.05
C GLU A 132 -7.85 11.30 0.55
N LEU A 133 -6.89 10.65 -0.12
CA LEU A 133 -7.06 9.25 -0.54
C LEU A 133 -7.22 8.32 0.67
N LEU A 134 -6.43 8.48 1.73
CA LEU A 134 -6.60 7.72 2.96
C LEU A 134 -8.01 7.94 3.56
N LEU A 135 -8.49 9.18 3.64
CA LEU A 135 -9.86 9.44 4.11
C LEU A 135 -10.91 8.66 3.30
N THR A 136 -10.73 8.51 1.99
CA THR A 136 -11.61 7.66 1.17
C THR A 136 -11.50 6.18 1.52
N PHE A 137 -10.30 5.66 1.83
CA PHE A 137 -10.13 4.26 2.25
C PHE A 137 -10.93 3.98 3.51
N ASN A 138 -10.98 4.93 4.45
CA ASN A 138 -11.78 4.72 5.64
C ASN A 138 -13.28 4.69 5.39
N LEU A 139 -13.80 5.06 4.23
CA LEU A 139 -15.21 4.87 3.94
C LEU A 139 -15.54 3.41 3.60
N ILE A 140 -14.53 2.59 3.34
CA ILE A 140 -14.69 1.19 2.98
C ILE A 140 -15.14 0.39 4.20
N ALA A 141 -16.28 -0.30 4.07
CA ALA A 141 -16.92 -1.03 5.15
C ALA A 141 -16.00 -2.06 5.81
N LEU A 142 -15.15 -2.74 5.01
CA LEU A 142 -14.19 -3.71 5.52
C LEU A 142 -13.18 -3.05 6.49
N ILE A 143 -12.62 -1.89 6.13
CA ILE A 143 -11.67 -1.16 6.98
C ILE A 143 -12.33 -0.78 8.31
N ASN A 144 -13.57 -0.29 8.28
CA ASN A 144 -14.33 0.08 9.49
C ASN A 144 -14.80 -1.12 10.35
N GLN A 145 -14.65 -2.35 9.89
CA GLN A 145 -15.03 -3.54 10.65
C GLN A 145 -13.82 -4.28 11.24
N ARG A 146 -12.62 -4.02 10.73
CA ARG A 146 -11.41 -4.78 11.07
C ARG A 146 -10.49 -3.98 11.98
N ARG A 147 -10.30 -4.43 13.23
CA ARG A 147 -9.41 -3.81 14.21
C ARG A 147 -8.04 -3.47 13.62
N ILE A 148 -7.39 -4.44 12.97
CA ILE A 148 -6.04 -4.28 12.42
C ILE A 148 -5.99 -3.17 11.37
N LEU A 149 -7.00 -3.08 10.49
CA LEU A 149 -7.08 -2.05 9.46
C LEU A 149 -7.36 -0.67 10.06
N LYS A 150 -8.18 -0.57 11.12
CA LYS A 150 -8.38 0.69 11.85
C LYS A 150 -7.09 1.18 12.51
N ALA A 151 -6.36 0.29 13.18
CA ALA A 151 -5.06 0.63 13.78
C ALA A 151 -4.06 1.08 12.71
N THR A 152 -3.96 0.32 11.61
CA THR A 152 -3.09 0.68 10.48
C THR A 152 -3.46 2.02 9.84
N PHE A 153 -4.76 2.34 9.79
CA PHE A 153 -5.25 3.62 9.32
C PHE A 153 -4.84 4.77 10.24
N ILE A 154 -4.93 4.58 11.56
CA ILE A 154 -4.46 5.56 12.55
C ILE A 154 -2.95 5.78 12.37
N ASP A 155 -2.16 4.71 12.25
CA ASP A 155 -0.71 4.80 12.01
C ASP A 155 -0.39 5.58 10.73
N ALA A 156 -1.11 5.30 9.65
CA ALA A 156 -0.92 5.98 8.38
C ALA A 156 -1.22 7.49 8.46
N LEU A 157 -2.19 7.89 9.27
CA LEU A 157 -2.45 9.30 9.53
C LEU A 157 -1.33 9.95 10.35
N LEU A 158 -0.78 9.24 11.34
CA LEU A 158 0.36 9.73 12.12
C LEU A 158 1.61 9.94 11.26
N LEU A 159 1.84 9.07 10.27
CA LEU A 159 2.95 9.23 9.32
C LEU A 159 2.86 10.53 8.50
N LEU A 160 1.68 11.11 8.35
CA LEU A 160 1.47 12.37 7.63
C LEU A 160 1.47 13.61 8.55
N ALA A 161 1.62 13.44 9.86
CA ALA A 161 1.45 14.51 10.84
C ALA A 161 2.46 15.66 10.70
N ASP A 162 3.66 15.37 10.17
CA ASP A 162 4.70 16.38 9.91
C ASP A 162 4.46 17.16 8.61
N GLU A 163 3.57 16.67 7.74
CA GLU A 163 3.34 17.23 6.39
C GLU A 163 1.95 17.87 6.24
N ILE A 164 1.02 17.59 7.17
CA ILE A 164 -0.38 18.02 7.17
C ILE A 164 -0.69 18.76 8.45
N ASP A 165 -1.63 19.71 8.38
CA ASP A 165 -2.17 20.39 9.56
C ASP A 165 -2.59 19.37 10.64
N THR A 166 -1.93 19.47 11.79
CA THR A 166 -2.10 18.51 12.90
C THR A 166 -3.54 18.46 13.39
N GLN A 167 -4.30 19.56 13.31
CA GLN A 167 -5.71 19.57 13.70
C GLN A 167 -6.57 18.75 12.73
N ARG A 168 -6.28 18.76 11.44
CA ARG A 168 -6.95 17.87 10.45
C ARG A 168 -6.65 16.41 10.73
N ILE A 169 -5.41 16.06 11.07
CA ILE A 169 -5.06 14.69 11.47
C ILE A 169 -5.84 14.28 12.73
N LYS A 170 -5.83 15.11 13.78
CA LYS A 170 -6.60 14.88 15.01
C LYS A 170 -8.08 14.66 14.73
N ASN A 171 -8.69 15.51 13.88
CA ASN A 171 -10.10 15.38 13.51
C ASN A 171 -10.39 14.06 12.79
N ALA A 172 -9.49 13.61 11.90
CA ALA A 172 -9.65 12.35 11.21
C ALA A 172 -9.51 11.12 12.14
N ILE A 173 -8.65 11.19 13.16
CA ILE A 173 -8.48 10.15 14.18
C ILE A 173 -9.65 10.17 15.19
N ALA A 174 -10.20 11.34 15.53
CA ALA A 174 -11.20 11.51 16.58
C ALA A 174 -12.47 10.65 16.41
N ARG A 175 -12.83 10.27 15.18
CA ARG A 175 -13.95 9.34 14.95
C ARG A 175 -13.74 7.97 15.61
N PHE A 176 -12.50 7.50 15.70
CA PHE A 176 -12.15 6.21 16.31
C PHE A 176 -12.05 6.31 17.83
N ALA A 177 -11.79 7.50 18.37
CA ALA A 177 -11.85 7.78 19.80
C ALA A 177 -13.29 8.05 20.30
N SER A 178 -14.25 8.21 19.38
CA SER A 178 -15.63 8.53 19.75
C SER A 178 -16.33 7.35 20.44
N GLY A 179 -17.39 7.66 21.21
CA GLY A 179 -18.27 6.65 21.81
C GLY A 179 -19.02 5.77 20.81
N TYR A 180 -18.94 6.05 19.50
CA TYR A 180 -19.52 5.23 18.42
C TYR A 180 -18.60 4.10 17.96
N GLU A 181 -17.28 4.22 18.15
CA GLU A 181 -16.39 3.10 17.93
C GLU A 181 -16.69 2.06 19.01
N THR A 182 -16.99 0.81 18.65
CA THR A 182 -17.36 -0.23 19.61
C THR A 182 -16.15 -0.97 20.18
N ASP A 183 -15.03 -0.99 19.45
CA ASP A 183 -13.80 -1.63 19.89
C ASP A 183 -13.01 -0.74 20.87
N GLN A 184 -12.98 -1.12 22.15
CA GLN A 184 -12.26 -0.38 23.20
C GLN A 184 -10.76 -0.26 22.92
N TYR A 185 -10.14 -1.27 22.29
CA TYR A 185 -8.73 -1.20 21.95
C TYR A 185 -8.47 -0.08 20.94
N ILE A 186 -9.33 0.05 19.93
CA ILE A 186 -9.21 1.11 18.92
C ILE A 186 -9.51 2.48 19.51
N ARG A 187 -10.49 2.59 20.43
CA ARG A 187 -10.73 3.85 21.15
C ARG A 187 -9.47 4.32 21.89
N ASN A 188 -8.89 3.45 22.71
CA ASN A 188 -7.68 3.78 23.47
C ASN A 188 -6.52 4.14 22.52
N TYR A 189 -6.33 3.35 21.46
CA TYR A 189 -5.26 3.59 20.49
C TYR A 189 -5.41 4.93 19.77
N ALA A 190 -6.65 5.31 19.43
CA ALA A 190 -6.95 6.60 18.81
C ALA A 190 -6.77 7.77 19.80
N GLU A 191 -7.14 7.59 21.07
CA GLU A 191 -6.91 8.58 22.13
C GLU A 191 -5.43 8.82 22.36
N GLU A 192 -4.63 7.74 22.45
CA GLU A 192 -3.16 7.80 22.56
C GLU A 192 -2.55 8.54 21.36
N ALA A 193 -2.94 8.16 20.13
CA ALA A 193 -2.48 8.83 18.91
C ALA A 193 -2.80 10.34 18.88
N ILE A 194 -3.98 10.76 19.36
CA ILE A 194 -4.34 12.19 19.45
C ILE A 194 -3.48 12.91 20.49
N GLN A 195 -3.14 12.25 21.59
CA GLN A 195 -2.27 12.82 22.63
C GLN A 195 -0.84 13.01 22.12
N GLU A 196 -0.30 12.06 21.35
CA GLU A 196 1.03 12.16 20.74
C GLU A 196 1.17 13.35 19.78
N LEU A 197 0.07 13.78 19.16
CA LEU A 197 0.02 14.94 18.26
C LEU A 197 -0.10 16.29 18.98
N SER A 198 0.05 16.35 20.30
CA SER A 198 -0.20 17.54 21.13
C SER A 198 1.05 18.33 21.51
#